data_AF-A0A811R506-F1
#
_entry.id   AF-A0A811R506-F1
#
_cell.length_a   1.000
_cell.length_b   1.000
_cell.length_c   1.000
_cell.angle_alpha   90.00
_cell.angle_beta   90.00
_cell.angle_gamma   90.00
#
_symmetry.space_group_name_H-M   'P 1'
#
loop_
_entity.id
_entity.type
_entity.pdbx_description
1 polymer ?
#
loop_
_entity_poly.entity_id
_entity_poly.type
_entity_poly.pdbx_seq_one_letter_code
_entity_poly.pdbx_strand_id
1 'polypeptide(L)'
;MDAGDDWRAQLQPAARGRIVNKIVLTLRKHLPVSVPEGLVELQRIAVRFEDKVYAAATSQSDYLRKISLKLLSMESYANTQQNPGPGHIRQE
;
A
#
# COMPACT_ATOMS: atom_id res chain seq x y z
N MET A 1 20.17 29.95 2.63
CA MET A 1 19.72 28.69 3.25
C MET A 1 18.28 28.52 2.82
N ASP A 2 18.03 27.76 1.75
CA ASP A 2 16.66 27.31 1.49
C ASP A 2 16.34 26.28 2.58
N ALA A 3 15.81 26.77 3.70
CA ALA A 3 14.91 25.99 4.52
C ALA A 3 13.68 25.75 3.64
N GLY A 4 13.84 24.83 2.67
CA GLY A 4 12.82 24.42 1.74
C GLY A 4 11.65 23.96 2.58
N ASP A 5 10.62 24.81 2.58
CA ASP A 5 9.30 24.68 3.15
C ASP A 5 9.02 23.25 3.63
N ASP A 6 8.96 23.04 4.94
CA ASP A 6 8.83 21.70 5.53
C ASP A 6 7.52 21.09 5.04
N TRP A 7 7.63 20.25 4.02
CA TRP A 7 6.48 19.64 3.34
C TRP A 7 5.61 18.82 4.29
N ARG A 8 6.19 18.42 5.44
CA ARG A 8 5.49 17.75 6.53
C ARG A 8 4.53 18.68 7.25
N ALA A 9 4.91 19.94 7.46
CA ALA A 9 4.05 20.96 8.05
C ALA A 9 2.88 21.33 7.12
N GLN A 10 3.07 21.19 5.81
CA GLN A 10 2.02 21.43 4.81
C GLN A 10 1.05 20.25 4.63
N LEU A 11 1.43 19.05 5.07
CA LEU A 11 0.61 17.86 4.91
C LEU A 11 -0.43 17.77 6.03
N GLN A 12 -1.71 17.98 5.69
CA GLN A 12 -2.79 17.81 6.66
C GLN A 12 -2.77 16.39 7.26
N PRO A 13 -2.94 16.24 8.60
CA PRO A 13 -2.98 14.92 9.23
C PRO A 13 -4.03 13.97 8.61
N ALA A 14 -5.18 14.53 8.22
CA ALA A 14 -6.24 13.78 7.54
C ALA A 14 -5.82 13.26 6.15
N ALA A 15 -4.84 13.88 5.48
CA ALA A 15 -4.30 13.39 4.21
C ALA A 15 -3.55 12.07 4.40
N ARG A 16 -2.74 11.96 5.47
CA ARG A 16 -2.04 10.70 5.82
C ARG A 16 -3.03 9.58 6.11
N GLY A 17 -4.07 9.86 6.90
CA GLY A 17 -5.14 8.90 7.17
C GLY A 17 -5.84 8.40 5.90
N ARG A 18 -6.12 9.29 4.95
CA ARG A 18 -6.69 8.89 3.64
C ARG A 18 -5.75 8.00 2.82
N ILE A 19 -4.44 8.23 2.90
CA ILE A 19 -3.44 7.40 2.22
C ILE A 19 -3.38 6.00 2.85
N VAL A 20 -3.30 5.93 4.17
CA VAL A 20 -3.35 4.66 4.91
C VAL A 20 -4.62 3.87 4.53
N ASN A 21 -5.78 4.53 4.51
CA ASN A 21 -7.03 3.87 4.12
C ASN A 21 -6.99 3.33 2.69
N LYS A 22 -6.40 4.06 1.73
CA LYS A 22 -6.20 3.54 0.37
C LYS A 22 -5.32 2.29 0.36
N ILE A 23 -4.24 2.28 1.14
CA ILE A 23 -3.34 1.12 1.25
C ILE A 23 -4.06 -0.10 1.82
N VAL A 24 -4.85 0.08 2.89
CA VAL A 24 -5.66 -1.00 3.46
C VAL A 24 -6.67 -1.54 2.46
N LEU A 25 -7.36 -0.67 1.71
CA LEU A 25 -8.31 -1.09 0.68
C LEU A 25 -7.64 -1.91 -0.43
N THR A 26 -6.46 -1.50 -0.89
CA THR A 26 -5.68 -2.27 -1.88
C THR A 26 -5.28 -3.64 -1.31
N LEU A 27 -4.75 -3.69 -0.08
CA LEU A 27 -4.41 -4.96 0.58
C LEU A 27 -5.61 -5.91 0.71
N ARG A 28 -6.79 -5.37 1.09
CA ARG A 28 -8.02 -6.16 1.24
C ARG A 28 -8.54 -6.74 -0.06
N LYS A 29 -8.34 -6.07 -1.20
CA LYS A 29 -8.75 -6.59 -2.51
C LYS A 29 -7.94 -7.81 -2.94
N HIS A 30 -6.75 -7.96 -2.38
CA HIS A 30 -5.75 -8.91 -2.86
C HIS A 30 -5.47 -10.05 -1.89
N LEU A 31 -5.89 -9.90 -0.64
CA LEU A 31 -5.77 -10.92 0.39
C LEU A 31 -7.17 -11.46 0.70
N PRO A 32 -7.38 -12.79 0.71
CA PRO A 32 -8.61 -13.38 1.23
C PRO A 32 -8.67 -13.18 2.74
N VAL A 33 -9.09 -12.00 3.18
CA VAL A 33 -9.25 -11.68 4.60
C VAL A 33 -10.61 -12.16 5.05
N SER A 34 -10.64 -13.36 5.64
CA SER A 34 -11.88 -14.01 6.08
C SER A 34 -12.25 -13.74 7.54
N VAL A 35 -11.39 -13.05 8.32
CA VAL A 35 -11.53 -12.91 9.77
C VAL A 35 -11.21 -11.47 10.22
N PRO A 36 -11.97 -10.86 11.16
CA PRO A 36 -11.76 -9.49 11.62
C PRO A 36 -10.33 -9.15 12.08
N GLU A 37 -9.62 -10.11 12.67
CA GLU A 37 -8.23 -9.98 13.11
C GLU A 37 -7.30 -9.69 11.92
N GLY A 38 -7.59 -10.24 10.75
CA GLY A 38 -6.84 -9.95 9.53
C GLY A 38 -6.95 -8.50 9.11
N LEU A 39 -8.11 -7.84 9.31
CA LEU A 39 -8.28 -6.42 8.99
C LEU A 39 -7.44 -5.53 9.89
N VAL A 40 -7.33 -5.87 11.17
CA VAL A 40 -6.48 -5.13 12.13
C VAL A 40 -5.01 -5.25 11.73
N GLU A 41 -4.56 -6.42 11.31
CA GLU A 41 -3.18 -6.60 10.85
C GLU A 41 -2.92 -5.84 9.54
N LEU A 42 -3.87 -5.82 8.59
CA LEU A 42 -3.73 -4.99 7.39
C LEU A 42 -3.63 -3.50 7.71
N GLN A 43 -4.41 -3.02 8.67
CA GLN A 43 -4.31 -1.64 9.16
C GLN A 43 -2.92 -1.35 9.75
N ARG A 44 -2.40 -2.26 10.58
CA ARG A 44 -1.07 -2.13 11.17
C ARG A 44 0.04 -2.12 10.12
N ILE A 45 -0.07 -2.99 9.11
CA ILE A 45 0.87 -3.05 7.98
C ILE A 45 0.83 -1.75 7.19
N ALA A 46 -0.37 -1.25 6.86
CA ALA A 46 -0.55 -0.02 6.09
C ALA A 46 0.02 1.21 6.82
N VAL A 47 -0.21 1.35 8.13
CA VAL A 47 0.36 2.43 8.95
C VAL A 47 1.88 2.35 8.96
N ARG A 48 2.45 1.18 9.30
CA ARG A 48 3.91 1.01 9.35
C ARG A 48 4.58 1.25 8.00
N PHE A 49 3.91 0.86 6.92
CA PHE A 49 4.39 1.11 5.57
C PHE A 49 4.39 2.59 5.24
N GLU A 50 3.27 3.28 5.48
CA GLU A 50 3.15 4.71 5.21
C GLU A 50 4.13 5.53 6.06
N ASP A 51 4.32 5.21 7.35
CA ASP A 51 5.29 5.86 8.24
C ASP A 51 6.72 5.76 7.72
N LYS A 52 7.12 4.58 7.21
CA LYS A 52 8.46 4.40 6.62
C LYS A 52 8.67 5.27 5.40
N VAL A 53 7.66 5.40 4.54
CA VAL A 53 7.73 6.25 3.35
C VAL A 53 7.72 7.73 3.74
N TYR A 54 6.89 8.10 4.72
CA TYR A 54 6.84 9.45 5.26
C TYR A 54 8.19 9.88 5.86
N ALA A 55 8.86 9.01 6.59
CA ALA A 55 10.19 9.29 7.14
C ALA A 55 11.27 9.40 6.05
N ALA A 56 11.21 8.55 5.02
CA ALA A 56 12.22 8.51 3.96
C ALA A 56 12.05 9.59 2.88
N ALA A 57 10.87 10.18 2.74
CA ALA A 57 10.58 11.14 1.68
C ALA A 57 11.20 12.52 1.96
N THR A 58 11.70 13.14 0.88
CA THR A 58 12.33 14.48 0.93
C THR A 58 11.40 15.61 0.48
N SER A 59 10.26 15.28 -0.12
CA SER A 59 9.22 16.22 -0.53
C SER A 59 7.84 15.54 -0.56
N GLN A 60 6.76 16.33 -0.58
CA GLN A 60 5.40 15.79 -0.72
C GLN A 60 5.24 14.97 -2.02
N SER A 61 5.80 15.45 -3.12
CA SER A 61 5.78 14.74 -4.41
C SER A 61 6.53 13.41 -4.36
N ASP A 62 7.68 13.37 -3.69
CA ASP A 62 8.47 12.15 -3.51
C ASP A 62 7.73 11.13 -2.62
N TYR A 63 7.11 11.60 -1.54
CA TYR A 63 6.24 10.81 -0.67
C TYR A 63 5.10 10.16 -1.47
N LEU A 64 4.32 10.96 -2.19
CA LEU A 64 3.18 10.46 -2.99
C LEU A 64 3.63 9.48 -4.09
N ARG A 65 4.74 9.78 -4.78
CA ARG A 65 5.31 8.89 -5.81
C ARG A 65 5.70 7.53 -5.23
N LYS A 66 6.39 7.51 -4.09
CA LYS A 66 6.81 6.25 -3.43
C LYS A 66 5.62 5.41 -2.98
N ILE A 67 4.57 6.04 -2.44
CA ILE A 67 3.32 5.36 -2.08
C ILE A 67 2.70 4.71 -3.33
N SER A 68 2.50 5.48 -4.41
CA SER A 68 1.86 4.99 -5.64
C SER A 68 2.63 3.82 -6.26
N LEU A 69 3.96 3.92 -6.37
CA LEU A 69 4.78 2.84 -6.93
C LEU A 69 4.67 1.53 -6.13
N LYS A 70 4.62 1.63 -4.80
CA LYS A 70 4.49 0.46 -3.93
C LYS A 70 3.08 -0.13 -3.99
N LEU A 71 2.04 0.70 -4.08
CA LEU A 71 0.68 0.22 -4.30
C LEU A 71 0.53 -0.52 -5.63
N LEU A 72 1.06 0.03 -6.72
CA LEU A 72 1.09 -0.64 -8.03
C LEU A 72 1.83 -1.98 -7.97
N SER A 73 2.94 -2.05 -7.22
CA SER A 73 3.65 -3.32 -7.02
C SER A 73 2.77 -4.33 -6.28
N MET A 74 2.04 -3.90 -5.24
CA MET A 74 1.13 -4.78 -4.50
C MET A 74 -0.04 -5.29 -5.36
N GLU A 75 -0.55 -4.46 -6.28
CA GLU A 75 -1.58 -4.84 -7.24
C GLU A 75 -1.08 -5.90 -8.23
N SER A 76 0.19 -5.84 -8.65
CA SER A 76 0.78 -6.82 -9.58
C SER A 76 1.09 -8.17 -8.93
N TYR A 77 1.59 -8.21 -7.70
CA TYR A 77 1.87 -9.47 -6.98
C TYR A 77 0.60 -10.28 -6.66
N ALA A 78 -0.54 -9.60 -6.50
CA ALA A 78 -1.80 -10.28 -6.23
C ALA A 78 -2.39 -10.93 -7.49
N ASN A 79 -2.20 -10.33 -8.65
CA ASN A 79 -2.68 -10.88 -9.92
C ASN A 79 -1.94 -12.18 -10.30
N THR A 80 -0.66 -12.30 -9.93
CA THR A 80 0.12 -13.52 -10.22
C THR A 80 -0.21 -14.70 -9.29
N GLN A 81 -0.89 -14.48 -8.16
CA GLN A 81 -1.35 -15.52 -7.25
C GLN A 81 -2.77 -16.04 -7.58
N GLN A 82 -3.49 -15.43 -8.54
CA GLN A 82 -4.85 -15.83 -8.92
C GLN A 82 -4.93 -16.80 -10.12
N ASN A 83 -3.82 -17.36 -10.60
CA ASN A 83 -3.85 -18.40 -11.63
C ASN A 83 -3.26 -19.73 -11.14
N PRO A 84 -4.05 -20.64 -10.55
CA PRO A 84 -3.78 -22.05 -10.72
C PRO A 84 -4.18 -22.38 -12.16
N GLY A 85 -3.21 -22.40 -13.08
CA GLY A 85 -3.46 -22.86 -14.45
C GLY A 85 -4.16 -24.22 -14.40
N PRO A 86 -5.23 -24.44 -15.19
CA PRO A 86 -6.00 -25.67 -15.10
C PRO A 86 -5.10 -26.84 -15.49
N GLY A 87 -4.88 -27.75 -14.54
CA GLY A 87 -4.30 -29.06 -14.81
C GLY A 87 -5.23 -29.81 -15.77
N HIS A 88 -4.94 -29.72 -17.06
CA HIS A 88 -5.56 -30.58 -18.06
C HIS A 88 -4.69 -31.82 -18.19
N ILE A 89 -5.01 -32.82 -17.39
CA ILE A 89 -4.54 -34.20 -17.56
C ILE A 89 -5.22 -34.71 -18.82
N ARG A 90 -4.50 -34.72 -19.95
CA ARG A 90 -4.94 -35.39 -21.17
C ARG A 90 -4.62 -36.87 -21.01
N GLN A 91 -5.61 -37.66 -20.60
CA GLN A 91 -5.60 -39.09 -20.91
C GLN A 91 -6.08 -39.21 -22.36
N GLU A 92 -5.23 -39.69 -23.26
CA GLU A 92 -5.46 -40.73 -24.28
C GLU A 92 -4.09 -41.26 -24.74
#